data_AF-A0A1J0GFG6-F1
#
_entry.id   AF-A0A1J0GFG6-F1
#
_cell.length_a   1.000
_cell.length_b   1.000
_cell.length_c   1.000
_cell.angle_alpha   90.00
_cell.angle_beta   90.00
_cell.angle_gamma   90.00
#
_symmetry.space_group_name_H-M   'P 1'
#
loop_
_entity.id
_entity.type
_entity.pdbx_description
1 polymer ?
#
loop_
_entity_poly.entity_id
_entity_poly.type
_entity_poly.pdbx_seq_one_letter_code
_entity_poly.pdbx_strand_id
1 'polypeptide(L)'
;MNKLKFKTGIRFAILISATIFAILHFDLNFIGRFFMGVLSALLYIETKNIVNCIIFHMLCNFSIFLFVVLSQYVHIPMSNSDGTPQPLIIVVFYSSIVISIVMNIKYIKNNLPRKRSISL
;
A
#
# COMPACT_ATOMS: atom_id res chain seq x y z
N MET A 1 -3.90 24.04 -22.82
CA MET A 1 -4.06 24.21 -21.35
C MET A 1 -4.84 23.08 -20.64
N ASN A 2 -5.57 22.17 -21.32
CA ASN A 2 -6.36 21.12 -20.65
C ASN A 2 -5.57 19.94 -20.03
N LYS A 3 -4.39 19.58 -20.56
CA LYS A 3 -3.62 18.43 -20.05
C LYS A 3 -3.02 18.64 -18.65
N LEU A 4 -2.75 19.89 -18.28
CA LEU A 4 -2.16 20.24 -16.98
C LEU A 4 -3.22 20.21 -15.86
N LYS A 5 -4.40 20.80 -16.10
CA LYS A 5 -5.54 20.73 -15.16
C LYS A 5 -5.96 19.29 -14.85
N PHE A 6 -5.94 18.42 -15.86
CA PHE A 6 -6.27 16.99 -15.69
C PHE A 6 -5.23 16.25 -14.83
N LYS A 7 -3.93 16.50 -15.05
CA LYS A 7 -2.86 15.89 -14.23
C LYS A 7 -2.84 16.41 -12.79
N THR A 8 -3.12 17.69 -12.57
CA THR A 8 -3.18 18.27 -11.22
C THR A 8 -4.38 17.75 -10.43
N GLY A 9 -5.55 17.59 -11.10
CA GLY A 9 -6.73 16.98 -10.50
C GLY A 9 -6.50 15.54 -10.06
N ILE A 10 -5.78 14.75 -10.87
CA ILE A 10 -5.43 13.36 -10.51
C ILE A 10 -4.54 13.30 -9.27
N ARG A 11 -3.51 14.16 -9.17
CA ARG A 11 -2.64 14.19 -7.98
C ARG A 11 -3.41 14.58 -6.71
N PHE A 12 -4.31 15.55 -6.82
CA PHE A 12 -5.18 15.95 -5.71
C PHE A 12 -6.17 14.84 -5.31
N ALA A 13 -6.75 14.13 -6.30
CA ALA A 13 -7.65 13.02 -6.05
C ALA A 13 -6.94 11.86 -5.33
N ILE A 14 -5.70 11.52 -5.73
CA ILE A 14 -4.86 10.55 -5.02
C ILE A 14 -4.66 10.98 -3.56
N LEU A 15 -4.25 12.22 -3.34
CA LEU A 15 -3.97 12.74 -2.00
C LEU A 15 -5.21 12.68 -1.09
N ILE A 16 -6.35 13.18 -1.58
CA ILE A 16 -7.61 13.17 -0.83
C ILE A 16 -8.06 11.74 -0.51
N SER A 17 -8.04 10.85 -1.51
CA SER A 17 -8.44 9.45 -1.31
C SER A 17 -7.54 8.72 -0.31
N ALA A 18 -6.23 8.96 -0.35
CA ALA A 18 -5.27 8.38 0.59
C ALA A 18 -5.45 8.91 2.02
N THR A 19 -5.73 10.21 2.17
CA THR A 19 -6.03 10.83 3.47
C THR A 19 -7.31 10.27 4.07
N ILE A 20 -8.39 10.19 3.29
CA ILE A 20 -9.66 9.58 3.75
C ILE A 20 -9.44 8.13 4.16
N PHE A 21 -8.70 7.37 3.36
CA PHE A 21 -8.37 5.97 3.66
C PHE A 21 -7.58 5.83 4.97
N ALA A 22 -6.62 6.72 5.23
CA ALA A 22 -5.86 6.73 6.48
C ALA A 22 -6.72 7.12 7.70
N ILE A 23 -7.62 8.11 7.57
CA ILE A 23 -8.51 8.56 8.65
C ILE A 23 -9.52 7.46 9.03
N LEU A 24 -10.12 6.79 8.04
CA LEU A 24 -11.08 5.70 8.26
C LEU A 24 -10.48 4.54 9.04
N HIS A 25 -9.17 4.47 9.03
CA HIS A 25 -8.37 3.50 9.71
C HIS A 25 -7.90 4.08 11.05
N PHE A 26 -8.82 4.15 12.03
CA PHE A 26 -8.72 4.72 13.40
C PHE A 26 -7.57 4.21 14.30
N ASP A 27 -6.34 4.18 13.79
CA ASP A 27 -5.19 3.54 14.42
C ASP A 27 -4.00 4.49 14.49
N LEU A 28 -3.08 4.24 15.42
CA LEU A 28 -1.89 5.06 15.66
C LEU A 28 -0.99 5.20 14.43
N ASN A 29 -1.10 4.30 13.45
CA ASN A 29 -0.20 4.25 12.31
C ASN A 29 -0.74 4.97 11.05
N PHE A 30 -1.11 6.24 11.20
CA PHE A 30 -1.63 7.09 10.11
C PHE A 30 -0.71 7.11 8.89
N ILE A 31 0.61 7.21 9.11
CA ILE A 31 1.59 7.36 8.03
C ILE A 31 1.62 6.12 7.12
N GLY A 32 1.64 4.91 7.71
CA GLY A 32 1.71 3.66 6.95
C GLY A 32 0.43 3.45 6.13
N ARG A 33 -0.72 3.76 6.72
CA ARG A 33 -2.02 3.60 6.06
C ARG A 33 -2.24 4.65 4.95
N PHE A 34 -1.73 5.85 5.14
CA PHE A 34 -1.70 6.87 4.09
C PHE A 34 -0.90 6.41 2.86
N PHE A 35 0.32 5.90 3.04
CA PHE A 35 1.12 5.38 1.92
C PHE A 35 0.43 4.22 1.20
N MET A 36 -0.19 3.30 1.95
CA MET A 36 -0.98 2.21 1.37
C MET A 36 -2.18 2.72 0.56
N GLY A 37 -2.84 3.79 1.01
CA GLY A 37 -3.88 4.50 0.26
C GLY A 37 -3.36 5.11 -1.04
N VAL A 38 -2.19 5.77 -1.01
CA VAL A 38 -1.54 6.34 -2.20
C VAL A 38 -1.23 5.25 -3.23
N LEU A 39 -0.64 4.13 -2.80
CA LEU A 39 -0.32 3.00 -3.68
C LEU A 39 -1.57 2.37 -4.29
N SER A 40 -2.63 2.22 -3.50
CA SER A 40 -3.91 1.68 -3.97
C SER A 40 -4.54 2.60 -5.02
N ALA A 41 -4.48 3.92 -4.82
CA ALA A 41 -4.96 4.91 -5.78
C ALA A 41 -4.13 4.92 -7.08
N LEU A 42 -2.81 4.79 -6.99
CA LEU A 42 -1.94 4.65 -8.17
C LEU A 42 -2.26 3.37 -8.94
N LEU A 43 -2.40 2.24 -8.24
CA LEU A 43 -2.77 0.96 -8.85
C LEU A 43 -4.13 1.04 -9.56
N TYR A 44 -5.09 1.73 -8.96
CA TYR A 44 -6.40 1.96 -9.57
C TYR A 44 -6.30 2.80 -10.85
N ILE A 45 -5.54 3.89 -10.83
CA ILE A 45 -5.39 4.77 -12.01
C ILE A 45 -4.76 4.02 -13.18
N GLU A 46 -3.76 3.18 -12.89
CA GLU A 46 -3.05 2.42 -13.92
C GLU A 46 -3.88 1.26 -14.47
N THR A 47 -4.54 0.50 -13.59
CA THR A 47 -5.28 -0.71 -14.00
C THR A 47 -6.73 -0.44 -14.36
N LYS A 48 -7.27 0.71 -13.95
CA LYS A 48 -8.70 1.07 -13.98
C LYS A 48 -9.61 -0.02 -13.39
N ASN A 49 -9.08 -0.83 -12.47
CA ASN A 49 -9.78 -1.97 -11.91
C ASN A 49 -9.64 -1.98 -10.39
N ILE A 50 -10.78 -1.85 -9.70
CA ILE A 50 -10.86 -1.86 -8.24
C ILE A 50 -10.46 -3.23 -7.67
N VAL A 51 -10.67 -4.33 -8.41
CA VAL A 51 -10.34 -5.68 -7.97
C VAL A 51 -8.84 -5.81 -7.68
N ASN A 52 -7.97 -5.16 -8.46
CA ASN A 52 -6.53 -5.18 -8.21
C ASN A 52 -6.18 -4.49 -6.89
N CYS A 53 -6.88 -3.40 -6.54
CA CYS A 53 -6.71 -2.72 -5.26
C CYS A 53 -7.20 -3.59 -4.08
N ILE A 54 -8.29 -4.32 -4.28
CA ILE A 54 -8.81 -5.26 -3.27
C ILE A 54 -7.82 -6.39 -3.03
N ILE A 55 -7.32 -7.03 -4.08
CA ILE A 55 -6.32 -8.11 -3.99
C ILE A 55 -5.06 -7.60 -3.29
N PHE A 56 -4.59 -6.41 -3.65
CA PHE A 56 -3.44 -5.76 -3.03
C PHE A 56 -3.65 -5.54 -1.52
N HIS A 57 -4.82 -5.01 -1.14
CA HIS A 57 -5.17 -4.79 0.27
C HIS A 57 -5.25 -6.11 1.03
N MET A 58 -5.89 -7.13 0.44
CA MET A 58 -6.00 -8.47 1.03
C MET A 58 -4.63 -9.11 1.25
N LEU A 59 -3.71 -9.02 0.28
CA LEU A 59 -2.35 -9.55 0.41
C LEU A 59 -1.57 -8.87 1.53
N CYS A 60 -1.65 -7.55 1.65
CA CYS A 60 -1.04 -6.81 2.75
C CYS A 60 -1.57 -7.29 4.12
N ASN A 61 -2.88 -7.35 4.27
CA ASN A 61 -3.49 -7.78 5.53
C ASN A 61 -3.19 -9.26 5.83
N PHE A 62 -3.17 -10.11 4.81
CA PHE A 62 -2.83 -11.53 4.95
C PHE A 62 -1.38 -11.72 5.41
N SER A 63 -0.43 -10.93 4.88
CA SER A 63 0.97 -10.96 5.35
C SER A 63 1.10 -10.59 6.82
N ILE A 64 0.35 -9.57 7.27
CA ILE A 64 0.35 -9.16 8.68
C ILE A 64 -0.30 -10.26 9.54
N PHE A 65 -1.44 -10.80 9.11
CA PHE A 65 -2.14 -11.87 9.80
C PHE A 65 -1.26 -13.12 9.96
N LEU A 66 -0.61 -13.56 8.89
CA LEU A 66 0.27 -14.73 8.91
C LEU A 66 1.44 -14.54 9.89
N PHE A 67 2.00 -13.32 9.96
CA PHE A 67 3.04 -13.01 10.92
C PHE A 67 2.54 -13.04 12.37
N VAL A 68 1.36 -12.48 12.64
CA VAL A 68 0.73 -12.52 13.99
C VAL A 68 0.47 -13.96 14.42
N VAL A 69 -0.03 -14.80 13.51
CA VAL A 69 -0.27 -16.22 13.79
C VAL A 69 1.07 -16.92 14.05
N LEU A 70 2.09 -16.70 13.23
CA LEU A 70 3.41 -17.31 13.41
C LEU A 70 4.07 -16.90 14.73
N SER A 71 3.92 -15.64 15.16
CA SER A 71 4.51 -15.17 16.43
C SER A 71 3.92 -15.89 17.64
N GLN A 72 2.64 -16.27 17.59
CA GLN A 72 1.97 -17.06 18.64
C GLN A 72 2.54 -18.48 18.73
N TYR A 73 2.86 -19.10 17.60
CA TYR A 73 3.46 -20.44 17.57
C TYR A 73 4.93 -20.46 18.00
N VAL A 74 5.68 -19.38 17.76
CA VAL A 74 7.12 -19.29 18.07
C VAL A 74 7.38 -18.65 19.45
N HIS A 75 6.34 -18.36 20.24
CA HIS A 75 6.42 -17.69 21.54
C HIS A 75 7.18 -16.35 21.50
N ILE A 76 7.10 -15.62 20.38
CA ILE A 76 7.68 -14.28 20.29
C ILE A 76 6.67 -13.32 20.93
N PRO A 77 7.03 -12.62 22.02
CA PRO A 77 6.08 -11.73 22.68
C PRO A 77 5.67 -10.61 21.72
N MET A 78 4.39 -10.19 21.72
CA MET A 78 3.94 -9.13 20.81
C MET A 78 4.27 -7.71 21.32
N SER A 79 4.61 -7.60 22.59
CA SER A 79 4.94 -6.34 23.25
C SER A 79 5.98 -6.63 24.32
N ASN A 80 6.84 -5.66 24.56
CA ASN A 80 7.69 -5.63 25.75
C ASN A 80 6.83 -5.35 27.00
N SER A 81 7.37 -5.58 28.21
CA SER A 81 6.63 -5.40 29.47
C SER A 81 6.23 -3.94 29.75
N ASP A 82 6.81 -2.99 29.02
CA ASP A 82 6.52 -1.56 29.06
C ASP A 82 5.43 -1.13 28.06
N GLY A 83 4.82 -2.10 27.34
CA GLY A 83 3.79 -1.82 26.34
C GLY A 83 4.35 -1.39 24.98
N THR A 84 5.68 -1.39 24.79
CA THR A 84 6.26 -1.04 23.50
C THR A 84 6.17 -2.21 22.52
N PRO A 85 5.76 -1.97 21.24
CA PRO A 85 5.70 -3.03 20.24
C PRO A 85 7.10 -3.57 19.99
N GLN A 86 7.23 -4.90 19.88
CA GLN A 86 8.53 -5.51 19.69
C GLN A 86 9.21 -5.06 18.40
N PRO A 87 10.55 -4.87 18.41
CA PRO A 87 11.30 -4.48 17.22
C PRO A 87 11.05 -5.39 16.01
N LEU A 88 10.83 -6.68 16.25
CA LEU A 88 10.51 -7.67 15.22
C LEU A 88 9.20 -7.35 14.48
N ILE A 89 8.14 -6.95 15.20
CA ILE A 89 6.84 -6.60 14.60
C ILE A 89 6.97 -5.33 13.78
N ILE A 90 7.70 -4.35 14.31
CA ILE A 90 7.97 -3.10 13.62
C ILE A 90 8.69 -3.40 12.29
N VAL A 91 9.75 -4.22 12.33
CA VAL A 91 10.50 -4.63 11.14
C VAL A 91 9.63 -5.39 10.15
N VAL A 92 8.84 -6.37 10.60
CA VAL A 92 7.99 -7.13 9.68
C VAL A 92 6.90 -6.26 9.07
N PHE A 93 6.25 -5.41 9.85
CA PHE A 93 5.25 -4.48 9.36
C PHE A 93 5.82 -3.54 8.28
N TYR A 94 6.95 -2.88 8.54
CA TYR A 94 7.60 -2.03 7.54
C TYR A 94 8.13 -2.82 6.34
N SER A 95 8.65 -4.04 6.54
CA SER A 95 9.10 -4.89 5.44
C SER A 95 7.94 -5.29 4.52
N SER A 96 6.75 -5.57 5.07
CA SER A 96 5.57 -5.92 4.29
C SER A 96 5.08 -4.75 3.44
N ILE A 97 5.18 -3.52 3.96
CA ILE A 97 4.91 -2.29 3.19
C ILE A 97 5.92 -2.14 2.05
N VAL A 98 7.22 -2.33 2.32
CA VAL A 98 8.27 -2.21 1.29
C VAL A 98 8.09 -3.27 0.20
N ILE A 99 7.84 -4.53 0.57
CA ILE A 99 7.58 -5.62 -0.37
C ILE A 99 6.35 -5.31 -1.23
N SER A 100 5.29 -4.82 -0.61
CA SER A 100 4.05 -4.41 -1.27
C SER A 100 4.28 -3.29 -2.29
N ILE A 101 5.05 -2.26 -1.93
CA ILE A 101 5.48 -1.20 -2.87
C ILE A 101 6.24 -1.80 -4.05
N VAL A 102 7.22 -2.66 -3.79
CA VAL A 102 8.06 -3.27 -4.84
C VAL A 102 7.22 -4.14 -5.79
N MET A 103 6.33 -4.98 -5.25
CA MET A 103 5.42 -5.80 -6.05
C MET A 103 4.48 -4.94 -6.88
N ASN A 104 3.94 -3.86 -6.32
CA ASN A 104 3.06 -2.93 -7.03
C ASN A 104 3.80 -2.25 -8.20
N ILE A 105 5.02 -1.75 -7.98
CA ILE A 105 5.86 -1.16 -9.04
C ILE A 105 6.19 -2.20 -10.13
N LYS A 106 6.55 -3.43 -9.75
CA LYS A 106 6.83 -4.50 -10.71
C LYS A 106 5.57 -4.87 -11.52
N TYR A 107 4.43 -4.99 -10.85
CA TYR A 107 3.15 -5.29 -11.49
C TYR A 107 2.78 -4.21 -12.49
N ILE A 108 2.85 -2.93 -12.10
CA ILE A 108 2.66 -1.78 -12.99
C ILE A 108 3.63 -1.88 -14.19
N LYS A 109 4.93 -2.07 -13.95
CA LYS A 109 5.93 -2.17 -15.03
C LYS A 109 5.69 -3.32 -16.01
N ASN A 110 5.21 -4.46 -15.53
CA ASN A 110 4.97 -5.65 -16.36
C ASN A 110 3.63 -5.62 -17.09
N ASN A 111 2.58 -5.07 -16.48
CA ASN A 111 1.24 -4.98 -17.08
C ASN A 111 1.01 -3.69 -17.88
N LEU A 112 1.91 -2.71 -17.82
CA LEU A 112 1.80 -1.55 -18.70
C LEU A 112 2.04 -1.95 -20.16
N PRO A 113 1.11 -1.67 -21.09
CA PRO A 113 1.43 -1.68 -22.50
C PRO A 113 2.50 -0.61 -22.74
N ARG A 114 3.72 -1.03 -23.06
CA ARG A 114 4.77 -0.10 -23.49
C ARG A 114 4.19 0.71 -24.64
N LYS A 115 4.18 2.04 -24.50
CA LYS A 115 3.85 2.96 -25.59
C LYS A 115 4.66 2.51 -26.80
N ARG A 116 4.01 1.91 -27.80
CA ARG A 116 4.63 1.67 -29.10
C ARG A 116 5.01 3.06 -29.59
N SER A 117 6.31 3.32 -29.74
CA SER A 117 6.78 4.53 -30.40
C SER A 117 6.06 4.57 -31.75
N ILE A 118 5.17 5.53 -31.91
CA ILE A 118 4.64 5.87 -33.21
C ILE A 118 5.87 6.39 -33.96
N SER A 119 6.46 5.53 -34.80
CA SER A 119 7.37 5.94 -35.84
C SER A 119 6.54 6.81 -36.77
N LEU A 120 6.69 8.13 -36.61
CA LEU A 120 6.39 9.09 -37.65
C LEU A 120 7.30 8.83 -38.85
#